data_AF-A0A9D8DWC7-F1
#
_entry.id   AF-A0A9D8DWC7-F1
#
_cell.length_a   1.000
_cell.length_b   1.000
_cell.length_c   1.000
_cell.angle_alpha   90.00
_cell.angle_beta   90.00
_cell.angle_gamma   90.00
#
_symmetry.space_group_name_H-M   'P 1'
#
loop_
_entity.id
_entity.type
_entity.pdbx_description
1 polymer ?
#
loop_
_entity_poly.entity_id
_entity_poly.type
_entity_poly.pdbx_seq_one_letter_code
_entity_poly.pdbx_strand_id
1 'polypeptide(L)'
;MAIYGGKLTDCINVGYEVVDIVKKLGVKTKRESFWIGEESAQVPDELTNKVEKFHQAKAGEIAEQLWRRHGSAALKIADDWQIEPKNAELIFPGLSFTYGELDYIIKNEHIQYSSDLLRRRTPISLLRRSDEISNNKLLQDLISDLKS
;
A
#
# COMPACT_ATOMS: atom_id res chain seq x y z
N MET A 1 -23.82 21.29 1.24
CA MET A 1 -24.16 19.87 1.42
C MET A 1 -23.40 19.36 2.62
N ALA A 2 -24.03 18.60 3.51
CA ALA A 2 -23.39 17.99 4.67
C ALA A 2 -23.78 16.50 4.73
N ILE A 3 -22.84 15.63 5.08
CA ILE A 3 -23.05 14.19 5.25
C ILE A 3 -23.08 13.91 6.76
N TYR A 4 -24.17 13.34 7.27
CA TYR A 4 -24.34 13.01 8.69
C TYR A 4 -24.36 11.49 8.87
N GLY A 5 -23.39 10.95 9.61
CA GLY A 5 -23.24 9.51 9.80
C GLY A 5 -22.65 8.78 8.59
N GLY A 6 -22.75 7.44 8.60
CA GLY A 6 -22.27 6.56 7.53
C GLY A 6 -21.53 5.34 8.09
N LYS A 7 -21.88 4.15 7.60
CA LYS A 7 -21.13 2.91 7.86
C LYS A 7 -20.14 2.68 6.74
N LEU A 8 -19.00 2.03 7.02
CA LEU A 8 -18.04 1.64 5.99
C LEU A 8 -18.67 0.80 4.88
N THR A 9 -19.67 -0.02 5.22
CA THR A 9 -20.40 -0.86 4.25
C THR A 9 -21.30 -0.08 3.31
N ASP A 10 -21.54 1.20 3.58
CA ASP A 10 -22.50 2.04 2.85
C ASP A 10 -21.82 3.23 2.14
N CYS A 11 -20.50 3.35 2.24
CA CYS A 11 -19.77 4.52 1.75
C CYS A 11 -19.86 4.69 0.22
N ILE A 12 -19.97 3.58 -0.52
CA ILE A 12 -20.11 3.61 -1.98
C ILE A 12 -21.49 4.14 -2.38
N ASN A 13 -22.56 3.68 -1.74
CA ASN A 13 -23.93 4.12 -2.02
C ASN A 13 -24.07 5.62 -1.72
N VAL A 14 -23.60 6.06 -0.55
CA VAL A 14 -23.57 7.48 -0.19
C VAL A 14 -22.76 8.29 -1.20
N GLY A 15 -21.64 7.75 -1.70
CA GLY A 15 -20.85 8.36 -2.76
C GLY A 15 -21.64 8.59 -4.05
N TYR A 16 -22.41 7.59 -4.49
CA TYR A 16 -23.28 7.72 -5.67
C TYR A 16 -24.38 8.77 -5.48
N GLU A 17 -25.03 8.80 -4.31
CA GLU A 17 -26.04 9.80 -3.99
C GLU A 17 -25.47 11.23 -4.04
N VAL A 18 -24.26 11.43 -3.51
CA VAL A 18 -23.56 12.72 -3.57
C VAL A 18 -23.29 13.12 -5.01
N VAL A 19 -22.77 12.21 -5.83
CA VAL A 19 -22.50 12.45 -7.25
C VAL A 19 -23.76 12.87 -8.00
N ASP A 20 -24.89 12.22 -7.73
CA ASP A 20 -26.15 12.54 -8.40
C ASP A 20 -26.74 13.90 -7.97
N ILE A 21 -26.59 14.28 -6.71
CA ILE A 21 -26.94 15.63 -6.24
C ILE A 21 -26.05 16.67 -6.95
N VAL A 22 -24.74 16.42 -7.04
CA VAL A 22 -23.79 17.32 -7.69
C VAL A 22 -24.06 17.46 -9.20
N LYS A 23 -24.45 16.38 -9.89
CA LYS A 23 -24.90 16.44 -11.29
C LYS A 23 -26.14 17.33 -11.47
N LYS A 24 -27.11 17.25 -10.55
CA LYS A 24 -28.31 18.10 -10.57
C LYS A 24 -27.99 19.60 -10.40
N LEU A 25 -26.84 19.94 -9.84
CA LEU A 25 -26.33 21.31 -9.73
C LEU A 25 -25.56 21.78 -10.99
N GLY A 26 -25.55 20.99 -12.07
CA GLY A 26 -24.92 21.35 -13.35
C GLY A 26 -23.43 21.03 -13.44
N VAL A 27 -22.86 20.35 -12.46
CA VAL A 27 -21.45 19.94 -12.48
C VAL A 27 -21.28 18.67 -13.30
N LYS A 28 -20.40 18.72 -14.31
CA LYS A 28 -20.04 17.53 -15.10
C LYS A 28 -19.15 16.60 -14.28
N THR A 29 -19.54 15.34 -14.18
CA THR A 29 -18.77 14.31 -13.47
C THR A 29 -18.10 13.35 -14.46
N LYS A 30 -16.94 12.79 -14.08
CA LYS A 30 -16.27 11.74 -14.89
C LYS A 30 -17.07 10.43 -14.81
N ARG A 31 -16.84 9.54 -15.79
CA ARG A 31 -17.36 8.17 -15.75
C ARG A 31 -16.74 7.40 -14.61
N GLU A 32 -17.49 6.42 -14.11
CA GLU A 32 -16.99 5.42 -13.17
C GLU A 32 -15.75 4.74 -13.77
N SER A 33 -14.70 4.68 -12.96
CA SER A 33 -13.45 3.98 -13.25
C SER A 33 -13.24 2.92 -12.19
N PHE A 34 -12.48 1.88 -12.52
CA PHE A 34 -12.06 0.87 -11.55
C PHE A 34 -11.39 1.52 -10.34
N TRP A 35 -11.67 0.97 -9.16
CA TRP A 35 -11.01 1.40 -7.95
C TRP A 35 -9.53 0.98 -8.00
N ILE A 36 -8.67 1.80 -7.40
CA ILE A 36 -7.26 1.44 -7.21
C ILE A 36 -7.23 0.18 -6.36
N GLY A 37 -6.62 -0.90 -6.88
CA GLY A 37 -6.56 -2.20 -6.21
C GLY A 37 -7.74 -3.15 -6.49
N GLU A 38 -8.68 -2.79 -7.37
CA GLU A 38 -9.78 -3.67 -7.82
C GLU A 38 -9.36 -4.67 -8.92
N GLU A 39 -8.08 -5.01 -8.96
CA GLU A 39 -7.55 -5.93 -9.96
C GLU A 39 -7.87 -7.38 -9.59
N SER A 40 -7.67 -8.31 -10.54
CA SER A 40 -7.93 -9.74 -10.33
C SER A 40 -7.35 -10.25 -9.02
N ALA A 41 -8.11 -11.06 -8.27
CA ALA A 41 -7.60 -11.71 -7.07
C ALA A 41 -6.43 -12.68 -7.34
N GLN A 42 -6.21 -13.04 -8.60
CA GLN A 42 -5.10 -13.90 -9.01
C GLN A 42 -3.80 -13.10 -9.07
N VAL A 43 -2.80 -13.57 -8.34
CA VAL A 43 -1.43 -13.08 -8.39
C VAL A 43 -0.81 -13.48 -9.74
N PRO A 44 -0.25 -12.55 -10.53
CA PRO A 44 0.43 -12.91 -11.77
C PRO A 44 1.66 -13.78 -11.50
N ASP A 45 1.85 -14.85 -12.27
CA ASP A 45 3.06 -15.71 -12.17
C ASP A 45 4.35 -14.90 -12.34
N GLU A 46 4.32 -13.85 -13.17
CA GLU A 46 5.43 -12.92 -13.35
C GLU A 46 5.86 -12.27 -12.02
N LEU A 47 4.92 -11.87 -11.17
CA LEU A 47 5.24 -11.26 -9.88
C LEU A 47 5.94 -12.28 -8.98
N THR A 48 5.40 -13.50 -8.88
CA THR A 48 5.99 -14.59 -8.09
C THR A 48 7.42 -14.88 -8.56
N ASN A 49 7.63 -15.00 -9.87
CA ASN A 49 8.96 -15.24 -10.45
C ASN A 49 9.95 -14.10 -10.16
N LYS A 50 9.51 -12.84 -10.14
CA LYS A 50 10.35 -11.69 -9.77
C LYS A 50 10.76 -11.77 -8.30
N VAL A 51 9.81 -12.11 -7.41
CA VAL A 51 10.05 -12.23 -5.98
C VAL A 51 10.95 -13.43 -5.64
N GLU A 52 10.79 -14.57 -6.32
CA GLU A 52 11.58 -15.80 -6.10
C GLU A 52 13.09 -15.59 -6.23
N LYS A 53 13.52 -14.64 -7.08
CA LYS A 53 14.93 -14.29 -7.26
C LYS A 53 15.58 -13.73 -5.99
N PHE A 54 14.79 -13.16 -5.08
CA PHE A 54 15.25 -12.55 -3.83
C PHE A 54 14.82 -13.36 -2.60
N HIS A 55 13.64 -13.99 -2.64
CA HIS A 55 13.02 -14.67 -1.50
C HIS A 55 12.46 -16.04 -1.86
N GLN A 56 13.31 -17.00 -2.24
CA GLN A 56 12.88 -18.34 -2.68
C GLN A 56 11.82 -18.99 -1.78
N ALA A 57 12.10 -19.15 -0.48
CA ALA A 57 11.20 -19.87 0.43
C ALA A 57 9.90 -19.12 0.75
N LYS A 58 9.83 -17.80 0.52
CA LYS A 58 8.69 -16.94 0.88
C LYS A 58 8.06 -16.24 -0.31
N ALA A 59 8.41 -16.63 -1.53
CA ALA A 59 8.05 -15.86 -2.71
C ALA A 59 6.55 -15.76 -2.92
N GLY A 60 5.83 -16.88 -2.77
CA GLY A 60 4.37 -16.90 -2.88
C GLY A 60 3.70 -15.97 -1.86
N GLU A 61 4.14 -16.01 -0.59
CA GLU A 61 3.59 -15.14 0.47
C GLU A 61 3.84 -13.66 0.16
N ILE A 62 5.08 -13.30 -0.17
CA ILE A 62 5.45 -11.90 -0.44
C ILE A 62 4.75 -11.39 -1.70
N ALA A 63 4.68 -12.19 -2.77
CA ALA A 63 3.99 -11.84 -4.01
C ALA A 63 2.49 -11.64 -3.79
N GLU A 64 1.82 -12.55 -3.05
CA GLU A 64 0.41 -12.42 -2.70
C GLU A 64 0.15 -11.16 -1.89
N GLN A 65 0.98 -10.90 -0.88
CA GLN A 65 0.85 -9.75 0.00
C GLN A 65 1.09 -8.42 -0.74
N LEU A 66 2.09 -8.36 -1.63
CA LEU A 66 2.31 -7.20 -2.50
C LEU A 66 1.15 -6.97 -3.45
N TRP A 67 0.68 -8.02 -4.13
CA TRP A 67 -0.43 -7.94 -5.07
C TRP A 67 -1.72 -7.46 -4.38
N ARG A 68 -2.02 -8.03 -3.21
CA ARG A 68 -3.19 -7.65 -2.42
C ARG A 68 -3.17 -6.18 -1.99
N ARG A 69 -1.99 -5.59 -1.77
CA ARG A 69 -1.86 -4.19 -1.32
C ARG A 69 -1.79 -3.21 -2.49
N HIS A 70 -1.11 -3.58 -3.57
CA HIS A 70 -0.70 -2.64 -4.63
C HIS A 70 -1.26 -2.97 -6.01
N GLY A 71 -1.91 -4.12 -6.21
CA GLY A 71 -2.32 -4.61 -7.54
C GLY A 71 -1.15 -4.58 -8.52
N SER A 72 -1.36 -4.05 -9.71
CA SER A 72 -0.39 -3.98 -10.81
C SER A 72 0.86 -3.19 -10.45
N ALA A 73 0.77 -2.24 -9.51
CA ALA A 73 1.95 -1.53 -9.02
C ALA A 73 2.95 -2.48 -8.32
N ALA A 74 2.51 -3.64 -7.82
CA ALA A 74 3.39 -4.66 -7.25
C ALA A 74 4.45 -5.13 -8.25
N LEU A 75 4.11 -5.24 -9.54
CA LEU A 75 5.08 -5.63 -10.58
C LEU A 75 6.19 -4.59 -10.70
N LYS A 76 5.82 -3.31 -10.69
CA LYS A 76 6.78 -2.20 -10.74
C LYS A 76 7.67 -2.16 -9.48
N ILE A 77 7.07 -2.33 -8.31
CA ILE A 77 7.83 -2.42 -7.04
C ILE A 77 8.84 -3.55 -7.12
N ALA A 78 8.45 -4.73 -7.63
CA ALA A 78 9.35 -5.87 -7.77
C ALA A 78 10.39 -5.70 -8.89
N ASP A 79 10.10 -4.93 -9.94
CA ASP A 79 11.08 -4.58 -10.98
C ASP A 79 12.21 -3.72 -10.42
N ASP A 80 11.89 -2.77 -9.55
CA ASP A 80 12.87 -1.89 -8.90
C ASP A 80 13.88 -2.67 -8.04
N TRP A 81 13.56 -3.91 -7.64
CA TRP A 81 14.48 -4.77 -6.88
C TRP A 81 15.65 -5.28 -7.73
N GLN A 82 15.47 -5.43 -9.04
CA GLN A 82 16.57 -5.80 -9.96
C GLN A 82 17.59 -4.67 -10.10
N ILE A 83 17.12 -3.42 -9.99
CA ILE A 83 17.95 -2.22 -10.11
C ILE A 83 18.70 -1.96 -8.80
N GLU A 84 17.99 -2.05 -7.68
CA GLU A 84 18.52 -1.85 -6.34
C GLU A 84 18.11 -3.01 -5.43
N PRO A 85 18.97 -4.04 -5.25
CA PRO A 85 18.66 -5.22 -4.45
C PRO A 85 18.27 -4.91 -2.99
N LYS A 86 18.74 -3.78 -2.42
CA LYS A 86 18.29 -3.32 -1.08
C LYS A 86 16.77 -3.20 -1.01
N ASN A 87 16.10 -2.85 -2.10
CA ASN A 87 14.65 -2.69 -2.13
C ASN A 87 13.89 -3.99 -1.89
N ALA A 88 14.52 -5.14 -2.12
CA ALA A 88 13.92 -6.44 -1.79
C ALA A 88 14.07 -6.80 -0.31
N GLU A 89 14.90 -6.11 0.48
CA GLU A 89 15.16 -6.48 1.87
C GLU A 89 13.90 -6.34 2.73
N LEU A 90 13.60 -7.38 3.52
CA LEU A 90 12.46 -7.37 4.44
C LEU A 90 12.77 -6.44 5.62
N ILE A 91 11.83 -5.54 5.93
CA ILE A 91 12.01 -4.60 7.03
C ILE A 91 11.97 -5.33 8.37
N PHE A 92 11.04 -6.27 8.57
CA PHE A 92 10.98 -7.08 9.79
C PHE A 92 10.91 -8.58 9.47
N PRO A 93 11.68 -9.43 10.17
CA PRO A 93 11.57 -10.87 10.01
C PRO A 93 10.16 -11.37 10.35
N GLY A 94 9.49 -12.01 9.39
CA GLY A 94 8.13 -12.54 9.57
C GLY A 94 7.01 -11.56 9.23
N LEU A 95 7.34 -10.35 8.76
CA LEU A 95 6.41 -9.53 7.99
C LEU A 95 6.84 -9.54 6.53
N SER A 96 5.87 -9.48 5.62
CA SER A 96 6.10 -9.44 4.17
C SER A 96 6.12 -8.01 3.63
N PHE A 97 6.79 -7.09 4.35
CA PHE A 97 7.05 -5.72 3.92
C PHE A 97 8.52 -5.56 3.54
N THR A 98 8.79 -5.12 2.32
CA THR A 98 10.16 -4.83 1.86
C THR A 98 10.48 -3.34 1.94
N TYR A 99 11.76 -3.00 1.90
CA TYR A 99 12.22 -1.61 1.84
C TYR A 99 11.62 -0.85 0.66
N GLY A 100 11.67 -1.45 -0.54
CA GLY A 100 11.15 -0.83 -1.77
C GLY A 100 9.63 -0.66 -1.73
N GLU A 101 8.92 -1.55 -1.06
CA GLU A 101 7.48 -1.40 -0.87
C GLU A 101 7.17 -0.18 0.03
N LEU A 102 7.85 -0.04 1.17
CA LEU A 102 7.61 1.10 2.06
C LEU A 102 8.01 2.42 1.39
N ASP A 103 9.12 2.45 0.65
CA ASP A 103 9.52 3.61 -0.15
C ASP A 103 8.46 3.97 -1.20
N TYR A 104 7.88 2.97 -1.87
CA TYR A 104 6.78 3.19 -2.81
C TYR A 104 5.57 3.80 -2.11
N ILE A 105 5.15 3.28 -0.95
CA ILE A 105 4.03 3.83 -0.17
C ILE A 105 4.30 5.29 0.20
N ILE A 106 5.51 5.59 0.70
CA ILE A 106 5.90 6.96 1.08
C ILE A 106 5.72 7.92 -0.11
N LYS A 107 6.20 7.52 -1.29
CA LYS A 107 6.19 8.36 -2.50
C LYS A 107 4.83 8.49 -3.17
N ASN A 108 3.96 7.50 -3.05
CA ASN A 108 2.72 7.41 -3.86
C ASN A 108 1.42 7.52 -3.05
N GLU A 109 1.44 7.38 -1.72
CA GLU A 109 0.22 7.35 -0.89
C GLU A 109 0.03 8.57 0.04
N HIS A 110 0.72 9.68 -0.26
CA HIS A 110 0.66 10.95 0.47
C HIS A 110 1.02 10.83 1.96
N ILE A 111 2.14 10.15 2.25
CA ILE A 111 2.67 10.04 3.61
C ILE A 111 3.36 11.35 4.00
N GLN A 112 3.01 11.90 5.16
CA GLN A 112 3.68 13.07 5.73
C GLN A 112 4.30 12.77 7.08
N TYR A 113 3.64 11.96 7.89
CA TYR A 113 4.11 11.56 9.21
C TYR A 113 4.49 10.09 9.24
N SER A 114 5.47 9.75 10.08
CA SER A 114 5.83 8.35 10.34
C SER A 114 4.61 7.50 10.74
N SER A 115 3.68 8.10 11.50
CA SER A 115 2.44 7.46 11.93
C SER A 115 1.46 7.16 10.80
N ASP A 116 1.50 7.91 9.69
CA ASP A 116 0.70 7.59 8.50
C ASP A 116 1.14 6.26 7.89
N LEU A 117 2.46 6.05 7.76
CA LEU A 117 3.02 4.81 7.26
C LEU A 117 2.80 3.65 8.24
N LEU A 118 3.22 3.83 9.50
CA LEU A 118 3.33 2.75 10.47
C LEU A 118 2.00 2.28 11.06
N ARG A 119 0.95 3.12 11.01
CA ARG A 119 -0.35 2.84 11.63
C ARG A 119 -1.52 2.87 10.65
N ARG A 120 -1.52 3.78 9.66
CA ARG A 120 -2.66 3.96 8.75
C ARG A 120 -2.52 3.16 7.46
N ARG A 121 -1.33 3.13 6.86
CA ARG A 121 -1.06 2.36 5.63
C ARG A 121 -0.56 0.95 5.89
N THR A 122 0.22 0.76 6.94
CA THR A 122 0.71 -0.56 7.34
C THR A 122 0.28 -0.89 8.76
N PRO A 123 0.18 -2.18 9.12
CA PRO A 123 -0.08 -2.61 10.48
C PRO A 123 1.19 -2.72 11.34
N ILE A 124 2.33 -2.14 10.92
CA ILE A 124 3.63 -2.37 11.58
C ILE A 124 3.59 -2.00 13.06
N SER A 125 3.01 -0.84 13.42
CA SER A 125 2.87 -0.40 14.81
C SER A 125 1.94 -1.27 15.67
N LEU A 126 1.10 -2.11 15.04
CA LEU A 126 0.24 -3.08 15.72
C LEU A 126 0.92 -4.43 15.90
N LEU A 127 1.87 -4.77 15.02
CA LEU A 127 2.52 -6.09 14.99
C LEU A 127 3.93 -6.09 15.60
N ARG A 128 4.56 -4.92 15.76
CA ARG A 128 5.91 -4.77 16.29
C ARG A 128 5.92 -3.85 17.50
N ARG A 129 6.81 -4.16 18.44
CA ARG A 129 6.99 -3.32 19.63
C ARG A 129 7.71 -2.03 19.25
N SER A 130 7.51 -1.00 20.05
CA SER A 130 8.11 0.32 19.81
C SER A 130 9.65 0.27 19.82
N ASP A 131 10.26 -0.57 20.66
CA ASP A 131 11.71 -0.77 20.68
C ASP A 131 12.22 -1.49 19.43
N GLU A 132 11.51 -2.50 18.91
CA GLU A 132 11.85 -3.12 17.61
C GLU A 132 11.80 -2.08 16.48
N ILE A 133 10.79 -1.21 16.48
CA ILE A 133 10.61 -0.16 15.46
C ILE A 133 11.75 0.87 15.54
N SER A 134 12.04 1.38 16.73
CA SER A 134 13.09 2.39 16.94
C SER A 134 14.50 1.87 16.66
N ASN A 135 14.76 0.58 16.89
CA ASN A 135 16.07 -0.03 16.66
C ASN A 135 16.28 -0.52 15.21
N ASN A 136 15.24 -0.51 14.37
CA ASN A 136 15.32 -0.97 12.99
C ASN A 136 15.95 0.11 12.08
N LYS A 137 17.24 -0.02 11.79
CA LYS A 137 17.98 0.96 10.98
C LYS A 137 17.37 1.18 9.59
N LEU A 138 16.98 0.11 8.89
CA LEU A 138 16.39 0.23 7.54
C LEU A 138 15.10 1.05 7.57
N LEU A 139 14.25 0.81 8.57
CA LEU A 139 13.02 1.56 8.74
C LEU A 139 13.30 3.01 9.15
N GLN A 140 14.26 3.24 10.07
CA GLN A 140 14.63 4.58 10.50
C GLN A 140 15.20 5.41 9.34
N ASP A 141 15.99 4.79 8.46
CA ASP A 141 16.51 5.42 7.25
C ASP A 141 15.35 5.89 6.34
N LEU A 142 14.35 5.02 6.12
CA LEU A 142 13.17 5.33 5.29
C LEU A 142 12.32 6.48 5.82
N ILE A 143 12.14 6.55 7.15
CA ILE A 143 11.24 7.53 7.77
C ILE A 143 11.96 8.80 8.24
N SER A 144 13.28 8.89 8.02
CA SER A 144 14.10 10.01 8.49
C SER A 144 13.64 11.38 7.96
N ASP A 145 13.12 11.42 6.73
CA ASP A 145 12.59 12.62 6.09
C ASP A 145 11.11 12.89 6.41
N LEU A 146 10.44 11.96 7.12
CA LEU A 146 9.04 12.12 7.53
C LEU A 146 8.95 12.92 8.82
N LYS A 147 7.83 13.62 8.99
CA LYS A 147 7.53 14.29 10.26
C LYS A 147 7.29 13.25 11.35
N SER A 148 7.75 13.59 12.56
CA SER A 148 7.53 12.79 13.77
C SER A 148 6.05 12.67 14.11
#